data_AF-A0A7J9JKV7-F1
#
_entry.id   AF-A0A7J9JKV7-F1
#
_cell.length_a   1.000
_cell.length_b   1.000
_cell.length_c   1.000
_cell.angle_alpha   90.00
_cell.angle_beta   90.00
_cell.angle_gamma   90.00
#
_symmetry.space_group_name_H-M   'P 1'
#
loop_
_entity.id
_entity.type
_entity.pdbx_description
1 polymer ?
#
loop_
_entity_poly.entity_id
_entity_poly.type
_entity_poly.pdbx_seq_one_letter_code
_entity_poly.pdbx_strand_id
1 'polypeptide(L)'
;MKNSHISSLVFFYLLLVSVSSNLIQESCNKAAKLDPQTIKLDFCVSNFEGNPKAKSATTVSDLVEVSIEAAITNATSIGSIIFKLLENKSLESFERDGLKNCSWLYSLAGTCLQGAGEAFKAKNYATAGVDIVASIEAPMNCEDQFKKKK
;
A
#
# COMPACT_ATOMS: atom_id res chain seq x y z
N MET A 1 -31.58 22.29 20.97
CA MET A 1 -30.71 21.14 21.31
C MET A 1 -30.12 20.44 20.08
N LYS A 2 -30.92 20.05 19.06
CA LYS A 2 -30.43 19.32 17.87
C LYS A 2 -29.26 20.01 17.13
N ASN A 3 -29.30 21.34 16.96
CA ASN A 3 -28.25 22.10 16.27
C ASN A 3 -26.93 22.20 17.07
N SER A 4 -27.00 22.15 18.39
CA SER A 4 -25.81 22.16 19.27
C SER A 4 -25.07 20.82 19.22
N HIS A 5 -25.80 19.70 19.14
CA HIS A 5 -25.19 18.38 18.93
C HIS A 5 -24.52 18.27 17.55
N ILE A 6 -25.15 18.78 16.49
CA ILE A 6 -24.56 18.79 15.14
C ILE A 6 -23.28 19.63 15.11
N SER A 7 -23.29 20.81 15.72
CA SER A 7 -22.10 21.67 15.81
C SER A 7 -20.94 21.02 16.57
N SER A 8 -21.25 20.31 17.67
CA SER A 8 -20.25 19.56 18.45
C SER A 8 -19.63 18.41 17.66
N LEU A 9 -20.43 17.65 16.91
CA LEU A 9 -19.96 16.56 16.05
C LEU A 9 -19.05 17.06 14.92
N VAL A 10 -19.40 18.19 14.29
CA VAL A 10 -18.56 18.80 13.24
C VAL A 10 -17.22 19.25 13.81
N PHE A 11 -17.21 19.89 14.98
CA PHE A 11 -15.96 20.30 15.62
C PHE A 11 -15.07 19.12 15.99
N PHE A 12 -15.66 18.04 16.54
CA PHE A 12 -14.93 16.82 16.86
C PHE A 12 -14.34 16.15 15.62
N TYR A 13 -15.10 16.10 14.52
CA TYR A 13 -14.60 15.57 13.24
C TYR A 13 -13.42 16.40 12.70
N LEU A 14 -13.49 17.73 12.77
CA LEU A 14 -12.39 18.61 12.36
C LEU A 14 -11.12 18.41 13.21
N LEU A 15 -11.26 18.19 14.51
CA LEU A 15 -10.13 17.88 15.40
C LEU A 15 -9.50 16.52 15.06
N LEU A 16 -10.29 15.50 14.75
CA LEU A 16 -9.76 14.20 14.34
C LEU A 16 -8.98 14.32 13.02
N VAL A 17 -9.50 15.07 12.05
CA VAL A 17 -8.84 15.31 10.76
C VAL A 17 -7.53 16.10 10.93
N SER A 18 -7.47 17.08 11.84
CA SER A 18 -6.24 17.83 12.07
C SER A 18 -5.15 17.01 12.76
N VAL A 19 -5.53 16.16 13.74
CA VAL A 19 -4.61 15.23 14.39
C VAL A 19 -4.05 14.22 13.39
N SER A 20 -4.91 13.62 12.55
CA SER A 20 -4.47 12.63 11.56
C SER A 20 -3.59 13.25 10.47
N SER A 21 -3.89 14.45 10.00
CA SER A 21 -3.04 15.17 9.03
C SER A 21 -1.63 15.42 9.59
N ASN A 22 -1.51 15.88 10.84
CA ASN A 22 -0.22 16.05 11.48
C ASN A 22 0.53 14.71 11.64
N LEU A 23 -0.17 13.66 12.06
CA LEU A 23 0.39 12.31 12.21
C LEU A 23 0.91 11.75 10.87
N ILE A 24 0.14 11.91 9.78
CA ILE A 24 0.53 11.50 8.42
C ILE A 24 1.80 12.25 8.02
N GLN A 25 1.80 13.57 8.15
CA GLN A 25 2.93 14.40 7.74
C GLN A 25 4.19 14.06 8.53
N GLU A 26 4.10 13.89 9.85
CA GLU A 26 5.24 13.52 10.70
C GLU A 26 5.77 12.12 10.35
N SER A 27 4.87 11.14 10.18
CA SER A 27 5.23 9.75 9.89
C SER A 27 5.90 9.63 8.52
N CYS A 28 5.32 10.23 7.48
CA CYS A 28 5.90 10.25 6.14
C CYS A 28 7.24 10.98 6.09
N ASN A 29 7.39 12.10 6.81
CA ASN A 29 8.66 12.81 6.91
C ASN A 29 9.75 11.95 7.56
N LYS A 30 9.43 11.23 8.63
CA LYS A 30 10.39 10.31 9.28
C LYS A 30 10.75 9.16 8.33
N ALA A 31 9.77 8.55 7.69
CA ALA A 31 10.00 7.44 6.76
C ALA A 31 10.86 7.86 5.56
N ALA A 32 10.54 9.00 4.92
CA ALA A 32 11.31 9.53 3.79
C ALA A 32 12.74 9.96 4.18
N LYS A 33 12.98 10.37 5.44
CA LYS A 33 14.34 10.64 5.93
C LYS A 33 15.15 9.36 6.16
N LEU A 34 14.49 8.29 6.60
CA LEU A 34 15.13 7.00 6.83
C LEU A 34 15.47 6.28 5.52
N ASP A 35 14.57 6.33 4.54
CA ASP A 35 14.78 5.74 3.21
C ASP A 35 14.35 6.70 2.09
N PRO A 36 15.18 7.72 1.78
CA PRO A 36 14.87 8.71 0.75
C PRO A 36 14.92 8.15 -0.67
N GLN A 37 15.57 7.00 -0.87
CA GLN A 37 15.68 6.37 -2.18
C GLN A 37 14.35 5.73 -2.57
N THR A 38 13.72 5.01 -1.64
CA THR A 38 12.48 4.27 -1.86
C THR A 38 11.23 5.11 -1.54
N ILE A 39 11.24 5.90 -0.46
CA ILE A 39 10.04 6.60 0.04
C ILE A 39 10.05 8.06 -0.40
N LYS A 40 9.15 8.40 -1.33
CA LYS A 40 8.91 9.79 -1.71
C LYS A 40 7.88 10.42 -0.78
N LEU A 41 8.25 11.55 -0.16
CA LEU A 41 7.41 12.25 0.82
C LEU A 41 6.03 12.57 0.26
N ASP A 42 5.97 13.23 -0.89
CA ASP A 42 4.71 13.67 -1.51
C ASP A 42 3.81 12.49 -1.86
N PHE A 43 4.40 11.38 -2.31
CA PHE A 43 3.67 10.14 -2.57
C PHE A 43 3.10 9.54 -1.27
N CYS A 44 3.92 9.44 -0.22
CA CYS A 44 3.49 8.93 1.08
C CYS A 44 2.32 9.74 1.64
N VAL A 45 2.43 11.08 1.66
CA VAL A 45 1.39 11.97 2.16
C VAL A 45 0.13 11.85 1.32
N SER A 46 0.24 11.97 -0.01
CA SER A 46 -0.91 11.91 -0.92
C SER A 46 -1.64 10.56 -0.83
N ASN A 47 -0.91 9.46 -0.66
CA ASN A 47 -1.51 8.13 -0.53
C ASN A 47 -2.35 8.00 0.75
N PHE A 48 -1.86 8.52 1.88
CA PHE A 48 -2.64 8.52 3.12
C PHE A 48 -3.79 9.54 3.08
N GLU A 49 -3.57 10.76 2.58
CA GLU A 49 -4.62 11.77 2.44
C GLU A 49 -5.68 11.38 1.39
N GLY A 50 -5.37 10.50 0.46
CA GLY A 50 -6.34 9.88 -0.44
C GLY A 50 -7.20 8.80 0.22
N ASN A 51 -6.80 8.29 1.39
CA ASN A 51 -7.45 7.16 2.04
C ASN A 51 -8.31 7.61 3.24
N PRO A 52 -9.65 7.44 3.19
CA PRO A 52 -10.54 7.82 4.29
C PRO A 52 -10.21 7.17 5.64
N LYS A 53 -9.71 5.92 5.65
CA LYS A 53 -9.33 5.23 6.90
C LYS A 53 -8.10 5.87 7.53
N ALA A 54 -7.11 6.28 6.72
CA ALA A 54 -5.93 6.97 7.22
C ALA A 54 -6.25 8.34 7.81
N LYS A 55 -7.27 9.05 7.30
CA LYS A 55 -7.74 10.31 7.89
C LYS A 55 -8.36 10.16 9.28
N SER A 56 -8.72 8.94 9.66
CA SER A 56 -9.21 8.62 11.00
C SER A 56 -8.12 8.01 11.90
N ALA A 57 -6.89 7.88 11.39
CA ALA A 57 -5.77 7.37 12.17
C ALA A 57 -5.41 8.32 13.32
N THR A 58 -5.21 7.73 14.49
CA THR A 58 -4.76 8.42 15.71
C THR A 58 -3.38 7.96 16.15
N THR A 59 -2.89 6.84 15.61
CA THR A 59 -1.57 6.28 15.91
C THR A 59 -0.81 5.88 14.64
N VAL A 60 0.53 5.80 14.73
CA VAL A 60 1.37 5.26 13.65
C VAL A 60 0.97 3.81 13.31
N SER A 61 0.49 3.03 14.28
CA SER A 61 0.04 1.66 14.03
C SER A 61 -1.18 1.63 13.12
N ASP A 62 -2.13 2.56 13.30
CA ASP A 62 -3.29 2.70 12.41
C ASP A 62 -2.84 2.98 10.97
N LEU A 63 -1.83 3.83 10.78
CA LEU A 63 -1.26 4.11 9.46
C LEU A 63 -0.56 2.89 8.84
N VAL A 64 0.16 2.10 9.64
CA VAL A 64 0.78 0.86 9.16
C VAL A 64 -0.29 -0.12 8.69
N GLU A 65 -1.35 -0.35 9.47
CA GLU A 65 -2.45 -1.23 9.09
C GLU A 65 -3.12 -0.77 7.80
N VAL A 66 -3.45 0.52 7.69
CA VAL A 66 -4.05 1.10 6.47
C VAL A 66 -3.12 0.95 5.26
N SER A 67 -1.80 1.10 5.44
CA SER A 67 -0.83 0.94 4.35
C SER A 67 -0.75 -0.50 3.84
N ILE A 68 -0.78 -1.49 4.75
CA ILE A 68 -0.79 -2.91 4.40
C ILE A 68 -2.09 -3.27 3.67
N GLU A 69 -3.25 -2.83 4.17
CA GLU A 69 -4.54 -3.04 3.51
C GLU A 69 -4.59 -2.45 2.10
N ALA A 70 -4.07 -1.23 1.93
CA ALA A 70 -4.00 -0.57 0.64
C ALA A 70 -3.06 -1.33 -0.33
N ALA A 71 -1.91 -1.79 0.16
CA ALA A 71 -0.96 -2.58 -0.64
C ALA A 71 -1.57 -3.92 -1.09
N ILE A 72 -2.28 -4.64 -0.21
CA ILE A 72 -2.99 -5.88 -0.56
C ILE A 72 -4.03 -5.61 -1.66
N THR A 73 -4.80 -4.54 -1.50
CA THR A 73 -5.82 -4.12 -2.48
C THR A 73 -5.17 -3.84 -3.84
N ASN A 74 -4.07 -3.09 -3.86
CA ASN A 74 -3.34 -2.74 -5.07
C ASN A 74 -2.74 -3.99 -5.74
N ALA A 75 -2.08 -4.87 -4.97
CA ALA A 75 -1.51 -6.12 -5.49
C ALA A 75 -2.58 -7.02 -6.11
N THR A 76 -3.74 -7.14 -5.46
CA THR A 76 -4.90 -7.90 -5.96
C THR A 76 -5.47 -7.30 -7.25
N SER A 77 -5.59 -5.96 -7.29
CA SER A 77 -6.07 -5.24 -8.47
C SER A 77 -5.14 -5.45 -9.67
N ILE A 78 -3.82 -5.30 -9.47
CA ILE A 78 -2.82 -5.52 -10.51
C ILE A 78 -2.81 -6.99 -10.95
N GLY A 79 -2.89 -7.94 -10.03
CA GLY A 79 -3.04 -9.36 -10.36
C GLY A 79 -4.27 -9.63 -11.25
N SER A 80 -5.39 -8.96 -10.97
CA SER A 80 -6.61 -9.06 -11.79
C SER A 80 -6.44 -8.44 -13.19
N ILE A 81 -5.70 -7.33 -13.29
CA ILE A 81 -5.34 -6.71 -14.58
C ILE A 81 -4.46 -7.67 -15.39
N ILE A 82 -3.43 -8.24 -14.78
CA ILE A 82 -2.52 -9.21 -15.43
C ILE A 82 -3.31 -10.43 -15.93
N PHE A 83 -4.23 -10.95 -15.11
CA PHE A 83 -5.08 -12.07 -15.51
C PHE A 83 -5.90 -11.74 -16.76
N LYS A 84 -6.54 -10.55 -16.82
CA LYS A 84 -7.27 -10.10 -18.01
C LYS A 84 -6.36 -9.93 -19.23
N LEU A 85 -5.15 -9.41 -19.04
CA LEU A 85 -4.18 -9.30 -20.14
C LEU A 85 -3.83 -10.67 -20.73
N LEU A 86 -3.67 -11.70 -19.89
CA LEU A 86 -3.35 -13.07 -20.31
C LEU A 86 -4.44 -13.72 -21.18
N GLU A 87 -5.69 -13.27 -21.08
CA GLU A 87 -6.81 -13.74 -21.93
C GLU A 87 -6.65 -13.31 -23.40
N ASN A 88 -5.82 -12.30 -23.67
CA ASN A 88 -5.52 -11.89 -25.04
C ASN A 88 -4.74 -13.00 -25.77
N LYS A 89 -5.37 -13.57 -26.80
CA LYS A 89 -4.79 -14.64 -27.63
C LYS A 89 -3.68 -14.15 -28.56
N SER A 90 -3.62 -12.85 -28.82
CA SER A 90 -2.64 -12.23 -29.73
C SER A 90 -1.30 -11.88 -29.07
N LEU A 91 -1.12 -12.16 -27.77
CA LEU A 91 0.16 -11.94 -27.10
C LEU A 91 1.27 -12.80 -27.70
N GLU A 92 2.43 -12.19 -27.94
CA GLU A 92 3.66 -12.92 -28.26
C GLU A 92 4.06 -13.83 -27.08
N SER A 93 4.82 -14.90 -27.34
CA SER A 93 5.27 -15.83 -26.29
C SER A 93 6.01 -15.10 -25.17
N PHE A 94 6.88 -14.16 -25.54
CA PHE A 94 7.63 -13.33 -24.60
C PHE A 94 6.71 -12.52 -23.67
N GLU A 95 5.69 -11.85 -24.23
CA GLU A 95 4.74 -11.05 -23.46
C GLU A 95 3.90 -11.93 -22.53
N ARG A 96 3.48 -13.10 -23.02
CA ARG A 96 2.72 -14.07 -22.23
C ARG A 96 3.52 -14.62 -21.06
N ASP A 97 4.78 -14.96 -21.26
CA ASP A 97 5.65 -15.49 -20.21
C ASP A 97 5.98 -14.40 -19.18
N GLY A 98 6.21 -13.16 -19.64
CA GLY A 98 6.37 -12.02 -18.74
C GLY A 98 5.14 -11.78 -17.86
N LEU A 99 3.94 -11.80 -18.45
CA LEU A 99 2.68 -11.65 -17.71
C LEU A 99 2.43 -12.81 -16.73
N LYS A 100 2.78 -14.05 -17.07
CA LYS A 100 2.68 -15.18 -16.13
C LYS A 100 3.61 -15.00 -14.93
N ASN A 101 4.85 -14.57 -15.16
CA ASN A 101 5.81 -14.30 -14.08
C ASN A 101 5.31 -13.13 -13.21
N CYS A 102 4.80 -12.07 -13.81
CA CYS A 102 4.16 -10.98 -13.07
C CYS A 102 2.97 -11.47 -12.23
N SER A 103 2.11 -12.34 -12.78
CA SER A 103 0.98 -12.90 -12.04
C SER A 103 1.44 -13.66 -10.80
N TRP A 104 2.50 -14.47 -10.92
CA TRP A 104 3.11 -15.15 -9.78
C TRP A 104 3.70 -14.18 -8.76
N LEU A 105 4.46 -13.17 -9.20
CA LEU A 105 5.07 -12.15 -8.32
C LEU A 105 4.02 -11.38 -7.53
N TYR A 106 2.92 -10.94 -8.15
CA TYR A 106 1.84 -10.22 -7.46
C TYR A 106 1.03 -11.13 -6.54
N SER A 107 0.88 -12.42 -6.87
CA SER A 107 0.30 -13.41 -5.95
C SER A 107 1.18 -13.59 -4.70
N LEU A 108 2.50 -13.73 -4.89
CA LEU A 108 3.46 -13.84 -3.79
C LEU A 108 3.44 -12.58 -2.91
N ALA A 109 3.46 -11.38 -3.53
CA ALA A 109 3.35 -10.12 -2.81
C ALA A 109 2.07 -10.04 -1.97
N GLY A 110 0.94 -10.50 -2.51
CA GLY A 110 -0.33 -10.59 -1.77
C GLY A 110 -0.22 -11.48 -0.53
N THR A 111 0.38 -12.67 -0.65
CA THR A 111 0.62 -13.59 0.47
C THR A 111 1.56 -12.98 1.51
N CYS A 112 2.68 -12.37 1.09
CA CYS A 112 3.61 -11.71 1.99
C CYS A 112 2.92 -10.55 2.74
N LEU A 113 2.14 -9.70 2.06
CA LEU A 113 1.44 -8.60 2.71
C LEU A 113 0.38 -9.08 3.73
N GLN A 114 -0.29 -10.20 3.45
CA GLN A 114 -1.19 -10.82 4.44
C GLN A 114 -0.41 -11.29 5.68
N GLY A 115 0.70 -12.00 5.48
CA GLY A 115 1.62 -12.41 6.55
C GLY A 115 2.17 -11.23 7.34
N ALA A 116 2.54 -10.14 6.65
CA ALA A 116 2.99 -8.90 7.28
C ALA A 116 1.92 -8.31 8.20
N GLY A 117 0.67 -8.27 7.75
CA GLY A 117 -0.45 -7.79 8.55
C GLY A 117 -0.69 -8.64 9.81
N GLU A 118 -0.60 -9.97 9.69
CA GLU A 118 -0.72 -10.90 10.83
C GLU A 118 0.43 -10.73 11.83
N ALA A 119 1.66 -10.71 11.33
CA ALA A 119 2.86 -10.51 12.15
C ALA A 119 2.86 -9.14 12.84
N PHE A 120 2.43 -8.08 12.15
CA PHE A 120 2.30 -6.75 12.71
C PHE A 120 1.31 -6.72 13.89
N LYS A 121 0.13 -7.33 13.72
CA LYS A 121 -0.88 -7.46 14.78
C LYS A 121 -0.37 -8.27 15.98
N ALA A 122 0.47 -9.28 15.73
CA ALA A 122 1.17 -10.05 16.76
C ALA A 122 2.38 -9.31 17.37
N LYS A 123 2.66 -8.07 16.96
CA LYS A 123 3.83 -7.27 17.36
C LYS A 123 5.18 -7.91 16.98
N ASN A 124 5.16 -8.86 16.05
CA ASN A 124 6.37 -9.43 15.46
C ASN A 124 6.83 -8.55 14.29
N TYR A 125 7.39 -7.39 14.61
CA TYR A 125 7.81 -6.40 13.62
C TYR A 125 8.98 -6.88 12.74
N ALA A 126 9.79 -7.82 13.22
CA ALA A 126 10.87 -8.41 12.44
C ALA A 126 10.32 -9.19 11.25
N THR A 127 9.36 -10.10 11.49
CA THR A 127 8.69 -10.84 10.41
C THR A 127 7.88 -9.91 9.52
N ALA A 128 7.12 -8.97 10.10
CA ALA A 128 6.34 -8.02 9.32
C ALA A 128 7.22 -7.19 8.35
N GLY A 129 8.39 -6.74 8.80
CA GLY A 129 9.34 -6.01 7.98
C GLY A 129 9.91 -6.84 6.82
N VAL A 130 10.27 -8.10 7.08
CA VAL A 130 10.76 -9.03 6.04
C VAL A 130 9.69 -9.24 4.97
N ASP A 131 8.45 -9.51 5.37
CA ASP A 131 7.35 -9.74 4.44
C ASP A 131 7.00 -8.49 3.62
N ILE A 132 7.06 -7.30 4.23
CA ILE A 132 6.87 -6.03 3.51
C ILE A 132 7.95 -5.85 2.44
N VAL A 133 9.23 -6.05 2.78
CA VAL A 133 10.34 -5.91 1.82
C VAL A 133 10.17 -6.88 0.66
N ALA A 134 9.84 -8.15 0.92
CA ALA A 134 9.59 -9.14 -0.13
C ALA A 134 8.46 -8.71 -1.09
N SER A 135 7.44 -8.01 -0.59
CA SER A 135 6.35 -7.52 -1.43
C SER A 135 6.73 -6.33 -2.33
N ILE A 136 7.65 -5.46 -1.89
CA ILE A 136 8.08 -4.25 -2.60
C ILE A 136 8.89 -4.59 -3.86
N GLU A 137 9.49 -5.78 -3.92
CA GLU A 137 10.27 -6.23 -5.07
C GLU A 137 9.40 -6.65 -6.26
N ALA A 138 8.14 -7.04 -6.02
CA ALA A 138 7.27 -7.60 -7.06
C ALA A 138 7.02 -6.66 -8.26
N PRO A 139 6.74 -5.35 -8.09
CA PRO A 139 6.60 -4.43 -9.23
C PRO A 139 7.87 -4.35 -10.09
N MET A 140 9.03 -4.16 -9.48
CA MET A 140 10.31 -4.05 -10.20
C MET A 140 10.65 -5.35 -10.94
N ASN A 141 10.52 -6.49 -10.26
CA ASN A 141 10.79 -7.80 -10.86
C ASN A 141 9.81 -8.15 -11.98
N CYS A 142 8.57 -7.64 -11.92
CA CYS A 142 7.59 -7.76 -12.99
C CYS A 142 7.99 -6.92 -14.20
N GLU A 143 8.36 -5.64 -14.00
CA GLU A 143 8.85 -4.79 -15.09
C GLU A 143 10.09 -5.37 -15.77
N ASP A 144 11.00 -5.98 -15.00
CA ASP A 144 12.20 -6.64 -15.50
C ASP A 144 11.91 -7.78 -16.49
N GLN A 145 10.74 -8.42 -16.40
CA GLN A 145 10.35 -9.46 -17.35
C GLN A 145 10.23 -8.92 -18.78
N PHE A 146 9.93 -7.63 -18.94
CA PHE A 146 9.71 -6.99 -20.23
C PHE A 146 10.95 -6.27 -20.78
N LYS A 147 12.02 -6.13 -19.99
CA LYS A 147 13.26 -5.42 -20.39
C LYS A 147 14.10 -6.17 -21.43
N LYS A 148 13.88 -7.49 -21.61
CA LYS A 148 14.68 -8.33 -22.52
C LYS A 148 14.26 -8.26 -24.00
N LYS A 149 13.36 -7.34 -24.38
CA LYS A 149 13.08 -7.07 -25.80
C LYS A 149 14.30 -6.35 -26.41
N LYS A 150 15.22 -7.13 -26.99
CA LYS A 150 16.19 -6.66 -27.99
C LYS A 150 15.65 -6.92 -29.37
#